data_AF-A6ZTE6-F1
#
_entry.id   AF-A6ZTE6-F1
#
_cell.length_a   1.000
_cell.length_b   1.000
_cell.length_c   1.000
_cell.angle_alpha   90.00
_cell.angle_beta   90.00
_cell.angle_gamma   90.00
#
_symmetry.space_group_name_H-M   'P 1'
#
loop_
_entity.id
_entity.type
_entity.pdbx_description
1 polymer ?
#
loop_
_entity_poly.entity_id
_entity_poly.type
_entity_poly.pdbx_seq_one_letter_code
_entity_poly.pdbx_strand_id
1 'polypeptide(L)'
;MKKTFEQFRKSNLLFQVLKGPQHLECQKLFVLDSSFNPPHLAHFQLLSQTIKNFKLKDTRSHVLLLLAVNNADKLPKPASFPTRLEMMCLFADYLQEKLPQSVVSVGLTVFSKFIDKDKILHEQFVKGCSADIGYLVGFDTIARIFDEKYYHPLKISDVMESFMSGSQLYCLARGDCHLSAESQLRYASDILEGKFEPVIPREWGARIHVMQNDYPALRNVSSSEIRNKLKNGQVESLKDELPLCIYDYLINNKTIFD
;
A
#
# COMPACT_ATOMS: atom_id res chain seq x y z
N MET A 1 -12.61 16.45 3.97
CA MET A 1 -12.49 15.68 2.70
C MET A 1 -13.81 15.28 2.03
N LYS A 2 -14.97 15.42 2.68
CA LYS A 2 -16.28 14.94 2.18
C LYS A 2 -16.67 15.46 0.78
N LYS A 3 -16.62 16.77 0.55
CA LYS A 3 -17.00 17.39 -0.74
C LYS A 3 -16.16 16.86 -1.91
N THR A 4 -14.84 16.80 -1.72
CA THR A 4 -13.90 16.32 -2.73
C THR A 4 -14.14 14.85 -3.09
N PHE A 5 -14.37 14.00 -2.09
CA PHE A 5 -14.72 12.59 -2.32
C PHE A 5 -16.04 12.43 -3.08
N GLU A 6 -17.07 13.19 -2.73
CA GLU A 6 -18.35 13.18 -3.46
C GLU A 6 -18.22 13.70 -4.89
N GLN A 7 -17.35 14.68 -5.13
CA GLN A 7 -17.03 15.15 -6.48
C GLN A 7 -16.37 14.05 -7.31
N PHE A 8 -15.39 13.33 -6.74
CA PHE A 8 -14.76 12.18 -7.39
C PHE A 8 -15.80 11.11 -7.74
N ARG A 9 -16.67 10.73 -6.80
CA ARG A 9 -17.73 9.73 -7.01
C ARG A 9 -18.74 10.10 -8.10
N LYS A 10 -19.04 11.39 -8.24
CA LYS A 10 -19.97 11.91 -9.26
C LYS A 10 -19.30 12.17 -10.60
N SER A 11 -17.98 12.15 -10.64
CA SER A 11 -17.21 12.32 -11.87
C SER A 11 -17.02 11.00 -12.61
N ASN A 12 -16.58 11.08 -13.87
CA ASN A 12 -16.13 9.92 -14.63
C ASN A 12 -14.61 9.67 -14.47
N LEU A 13 -13.97 10.26 -13.46
CA LEU A 13 -12.55 10.09 -13.22
C LEU A 13 -12.27 8.68 -12.67
N LEU A 14 -11.28 8.02 -13.26
CA LEU A 14 -10.84 6.69 -12.82
C LEU A 14 -9.75 6.79 -11.73
N PHE A 15 -8.98 7.87 -11.75
CA PHE A 15 -7.94 8.20 -10.79
C PHE A 15 -7.93 9.71 -10.52
N GLN A 16 -7.59 10.11 -9.30
CA GLN A 16 -7.42 11.53 -8.94
C GLN A 16 -6.42 11.69 -7.79
N VAL A 17 -5.47 12.62 -7.94
CA VAL A 17 -4.64 13.07 -6.82
C VAL A 17 -5.36 14.18 -6.05
N LEU A 18 -5.54 13.97 -4.75
CA LEU A 18 -6.23 14.91 -3.86
C LEU A 18 -5.27 15.87 -3.13
N LYS A 19 -4.03 15.43 -2.90
CA LYS A 19 -2.98 16.19 -2.21
C LYS A 19 -1.63 15.83 -2.81
N GLY A 20 -0.74 16.81 -2.94
CA GLY A 20 0.60 16.66 -3.53
C GLY A 20 0.61 16.92 -5.05
N PRO A 21 1.78 16.73 -5.70
CA PRO A 21 1.88 16.93 -7.14
C PRO A 21 0.94 16.03 -7.94
N GLN A 22 0.37 16.59 -9.00
CA GLN A 22 -0.64 15.91 -9.83
C GLN A 22 -0.04 14.91 -10.82
N HIS A 23 1.27 14.98 -11.04
CA HIS A 23 2.03 14.10 -11.92
C HIS A 23 3.32 13.66 -11.23
N LEU A 24 3.90 12.58 -11.72
CA LEU A 24 5.17 12.07 -11.24
C LEU A 24 6.31 13.06 -11.54
N GLU A 25 7.08 13.42 -10.52
CA GLU A 25 8.18 14.39 -10.66
C GLU A 25 9.58 13.75 -10.70
N CYS A 26 9.68 12.43 -10.53
CA CYS A 26 10.95 11.70 -10.50
C CYS A 26 10.79 10.25 -10.96
N GLN A 27 11.89 9.61 -11.35
CA GLN A 27 11.84 8.26 -11.93
C GLN A 27 11.45 7.16 -10.93
N LYS A 28 11.60 7.34 -9.62
CA LYS A 28 11.23 6.30 -8.64
C LYS A 28 9.87 6.61 -8.03
N LEU A 29 8.89 5.74 -8.26
CA LEU A 29 7.55 5.83 -7.68
C LEU A 29 7.32 4.67 -6.71
N PHE A 30 6.94 4.97 -5.48
CA PHE A 30 6.42 4.01 -4.52
C PHE A 30 4.91 4.16 -4.40
N VAL A 31 4.15 3.12 -4.71
CA VAL A 31 2.70 3.08 -4.54
C VAL A 31 2.39 2.27 -3.29
N LEU A 32 1.91 2.94 -2.24
CA LEU A 32 1.43 2.28 -1.03
C LEU A 32 -0.09 2.22 -1.11
N ASP A 33 -0.60 1.08 -1.56
CA ASP A 33 -2.04 0.81 -1.71
C ASP A 33 -2.57 0.13 -0.45
N SER A 34 -3.49 0.79 0.25
CA SER A 34 -4.04 0.28 1.50
C SER A 34 -5.42 0.88 1.77
N SER A 35 -6.15 0.26 2.71
CA SER A 35 -7.42 0.80 3.19
C SER A 35 -7.25 2.01 4.11
N PHE A 36 -6.06 2.23 4.67
CA PHE A 36 -5.71 3.35 5.56
C PHE A 36 -6.75 3.60 6.66
N ASN A 37 -7.11 2.54 7.40
CA ASN A 37 -8.26 2.57 8.30
C ASN A 37 -7.92 2.12 9.74
N PRO A 38 -6.97 2.75 10.45
CA PRO A 38 -6.20 3.95 10.06
C PRO A 38 -4.81 3.63 9.45
N PRO A 39 -4.12 4.62 8.82
CA PRO A 39 -2.66 4.55 8.60
C PRO A 39 -1.92 4.38 9.94
N HIS A 40 -0.73 3.78 9.91
CA HIS A 40 0.00 3.38 11.12
C HIS A 40 1.49 3.17 10.84
N LEU A 41 2.30 3.00 11.89
CA LEU A 41 3.76 2.92 11.79
C LEU A 41 4.26 1.73 10.97
N ALA A 42 3.54 0.59 10.94
CA ALA A 42 3.93 -0.50 10.03
C ALA A 42 3.86 -0.12 8.53
N HIS A 43 2.98 0.83 8.13
CA HIS A 43 2.99 1.35 6.75
C HIS A 43 4.25 2.19 6.49
N PHE A 44 4.62 3.07 7.44
CA PHE A 44 5.86 3.84 7.35
C PHE A 44 7.09 2.93 7.32
N GLN A 45 7.08 1.88 8.14
CA GLN A 45 8.17 0.93 8.26
C GLN A 45 8.44 0.16 6.97
N LEU A 46 7.38 -0.24 6.28
CA LEU A 46 7.48 -0.88 4.96
C LEU A 46 8.19 0.03 3.95
N LEU A 47 7.79 1.29 3.89
CA LEU A 47 8.43 2.28 3.01
C LEU A 47 9.88 2.58 3.43
N SER A 48 10.12 2.87 4.71
CA SER A 48 11.43 3.29 5.21
C SER A 48 12.48 2.18 5.11
N GLN A 49 12.12 0.92 5.38
CA GLN A 49 13.01 -0.22 5.16
C GLN A 49 13.25 -0.49 3.68
N THR A 50 12.24 -0.32 2.82
CA THR A 50 12.46 -0.43 1.38
C THR A 50 13.50 0.59 0.92
N ILE A 51 13.36 1.85 1.31
CA ILE A 51 14.33 2.90 0.98
C ILE A 51 15.73 2.56 1.53
N LYS A 52 15.82 2.07 2.77
CA LYS A 52 17.09 1.69 3.41
C LYS A 52 17.75 0.50 2.70
N ASN A 53 17.04 -0.60 2.51
CA ASN A 53 17.59 -1.87 2.03
C ASN A 53 18.02 -1.80 0.57
N PHE A 54 17.31 -0.99 -0.23
CA PHE A 54 17.65 -0.77 -1.64
C PHE A 54 18.55 0.45 -1.86
N LYS A 55 19.11 1.03 -0.78
CA LYS A 55 20.06 2.17 -0.82
C LYS A 55 19.52 3.39 -1.57
N LEU A 56 18.22 3.66 -1.42
CA LEU A 56 17.50 4.74 -2.12
C LEU A 56 17.42 6.03 -1.30
N LYS A 57 18.21 6.17 -0.22
CA LYS A 57 18.14 7.32 0.69
C LYS A 57 18.41 8.65 0.00
N ASP A 58 19.36 8.68 -0.93
CA ASP A 58 19.72 9.87 -1.70
C ASP A 58 18.99 9.94 -3.06
N THR A 59 18.09 8.98 -3.32
CA THR A 59 17.30 8.92 -4.55
C THR A 59 16.01 9.70 -4.35
N ARG A 60 15.81 10.76 -5.15
CA ARG A 60 14.53 11.45 -5.20
C ARG A 60 13.45 10.46 -5.60
N SER A 61 12.42 10.36 -4.78
CA SER A 61 11.32 9.42 -4.97
C SER A 61 9.97 10.11 -4.81
N HIS A 62 8.94 9.50 -5.36
CA HIS A 62 7.55 9.92 -5.17
C HIS A 62 6.83 8.81 -4.43
N VAL A 63 6.12 9.13 -3.36
CA VAL A 63 5.28 8.19 -2.62
C VAL A 63 3.82 8.53 -2.89
N LEU A 64 3.08 7.61 -3.50
CA LEU A 64 1.65 7.72 -3.71
C LEU A 64 0.92 6.84 -2.69
N LEU A 65 0.22 7.47 -1.75
CA LEU A 65 -0.75 6.82 -0.88
C LEU A 65 -2.04 6.63 -1.67
N LEU A 66 -2.35 5.39 -2.06
CA LEU A 66 -3.45 5.09 -2.97
C LEU A 66 -4.60 4.37 -2.26
N LEU A 67 -5.82 4.93 -2.36
CA LEU A 67 -7.02 4.33 -1.80
C LEU A 67 -8.00 3.94 -2.93
N ALA A 68 -8.27 2.63 -3.01
CA ALA A 68 -9.30 2.08 -3.89
C ALA A 68 -10.70 2.25 -3.28
N VAL A 69 -11.63 2.86 -4.03
CA VAL A 69 -13.00 3.15 -3.54
C VAL A 69 -13.99 2.01 -3.82
N ASN A 70 -13.70 1.17 -4.82
CA ASN A 70 -14.47 -0.03 -5.13
C ASN A 70 -13.68 -1.26 -4.72
N ASN A 71 -13.54 -1.52 -3.41
CA ASN A 71 -12.92 -2.77 -2.97
C ASN A 71 -13.88 -3.93 -3.27
N ALA A 72 -13.38 -4.97 -3.94
CA ALA A 72 -14.18 -6.11 -4.40
C ALA A 72 -14.94 -6.83 -3.28
N ASP A 73 -14.49 -6.72 -2.02
CA ASP A 73 -14.96 -7.59 -0.93
C ASP A 73 -15.48 -6.87 0.33
N LYS A 74 -15.47 -5.52 0.43
CA LYS A 74 -15.82 -4.84 1.70
C LYS A 74 -16.60 -3.53 1.52
N LEU A 75 -17.76 -3.46 2.19
CA LEU A 75 -18.43 -2.21 2.55
C LEU A 75 -17.44 -1.28 3.28
N PRO A 76 -17.56 0.07 3.20
CA PRO A 76 -16.64 1.03 3.80
C PRO A 76 -16.85 1.13 5.32
N LYS A 77 -16.74 0.00 6.01
CA LYS A 77 -16.75 -0.10 7.46
C LYS A 77 -15.32 -0.35 7.97
N PRO A 78 -14.96 0.16 9.15
CA PRO A 78 -15.78 1.04 9.98
C PRO A 78 -15.68 2.54 9.62
N ALA A 79 -14.50 3.13 9.38
CA ALA A 79 -14.44 4.55 9.02
C ALA A 79 -14.89 4.84 7.58
N SER A 80 -15.52 6.01 7.38
CA SER A 80 -15.92 6.51 6.06
C SER A 80 -14.71 6.82 5.16
N PHE A 81 -14.90 6.80 3.84
CA PHE A 81 -13.84 7.21 2.90
C PHE A 81 -13.32 8.63 3.15
N PRO A 82 -14.17 9.66 3.35
CA PRO A 82 -13.69 10.99 3.74
C PRO A 82 -12.79 11.00 4.98
N THR A 83 -13.14 10.24 6.03
CA THR A 83 -12.34 10.15 7.26
C THR A 83 -10.99 9.48 6.99
N ARG A 84 -10.96 8.40 6.20
CA ARG A 84 -9.70 7.74 5.80
C ARG A 84 -8.80 8.69 5.02
N LEU A 85 -9.38 9.47 4.10
CA LEU A 85 -8.66 10.47 3.32
C LEU A 85 -8.07 11.59 4.21
N GLU A 86 -8.77 12.01 5.26
CA GLU A 86 -8.24 12.97 6.24
C GLU A 86 -7.02 12.39 6.95
N MET A 87 -7.10 11.16 7.43
CA MET A 87 -5.96 10.46 8.04
C MET A 87 -4.82 10.24 7.04
N MET A 88 -5.11 9.93 5.77
CA MET A 88 -4.08 9.82 4.73
C MET A 88 -3.37 11.14 4.48
N CYS A 89 -4.08 12.28 4.50
CA CYS A 89 -3.47 13.60 4.36
C CYS A 89 -2.51 13.91 5.52
N LEU A 90 -2.89 13.57 6.76
CA LEU A 90 -2.02 13.71 7.94
C LEU A 90 -0.81 12.77 7.85
N PHE A 91 -1.03 11.55 7.37
CA PHE A 91 0.05 10.58 7.18
C PHE A 91 1.01 11.01 6.07
N ALA A 92 0.51 11.65 5.00
CA ALA A 92 1.34 12.21 3.95
C ALA A 92 2.29 13.29 4.48
N ASP A 93 1.81 14.18 5.37
CA ASP A 93 2.66 15.19 6.01
C ASP A 93 3.73 14.54 6.89
N TYR A 94 3.34 13.54 7.68
CA TYR A 94 4.28 12.76 8.48
C TYR A 94 5.37 12.09 7.62
N LEU A 95 4.98 11.47 6.50
CA LEU A 95 5.94 10.85 5.58
C LEU A 95 6.87 11.88 4.95
N GLN A 96 6.35 13.03 4.55
CA GLN A 96 7.13 14.13 3.98
C GLN A 96 8.18 14.66 4.95
N GLU A 97 7.85 14.73 6.26
CA GLU A 97 8.78 15.11 7.32
C GLU A 97 9.86 14.03 7.54
N LYS A 98 9.47 12.75 7.59
CA LYS A 98 10.41 11.64 7.88
C LYS A 98 11.27 11.22 6.69
N LEU A 99 10.83 11.53 5.46
CA LEU A 99 11.48 11.15 4.21
C LEU A 99 11.65 12.40 3.33
N PRO A 100 12.61 13.29 3.65
CA PRO A 100 12.74 14.59 2.97
C PRO A 100 13.09 14.49 1.48
N GLN A 101 13.62 13.35 1.02
CA GLN A 101 13.92 13.10 -0.40
C GLN A 101 12.72 12.52 -1.17
N SER A 102 11.62 12.22 -0.47
CA SER A 102 10.41 11.69 -1.06
C SER A 102 9.34 12.77 -1.13
N VAL A 103 8.77 13.01 -2.30
CA VAL A 103 7.55 13.82 -2.41
C VAL A 103 6.35 12.92 -2.19
N VAL A 104 5.35 13.35 -1.41
CA VAL A 104 4.19 12.52 -1.08
C VAL A 104 2.90 13.04 -1.70
N SER A 105 2.09 12.12 -2.24
CA SER A 105 0.76 12.40 -2.76
C SER A 105 -0.28 11.45 -2.22
N VAL A 106 -1.52 11.92 -2.15
CA VAL A 106 -2.70 11.13 -1.76
C VAL A 106 -3.61 11.00 -2.96
N GLY A 107 -3.86 9.77 -3.39
CA GLY A 107 -4.67 9.46 -4.58
C GLY A 107 -5.87 8.58 -4.28
N LEU A 108 -6.89 8.73 -5.12
CA LEU A 108 -8.05 7.84 -5.22
C LEU A 108 -8.03 7.10 -6.54
N THR A 109 -8.54 5.86 -6.52
CA THR A 109 -8.80 5.09 -7.74
C THR A 109 -10.08 4.28 -7.61
N VAL A 110 -10.76 4.06 -8.73
CA VAL A 110 -11.92 3.17 -8.82
C VAL A 110 -11.51 1.70 -8.95
N PHE A 111 -10.24 1.41 -9.26
CA PHE A 111 -9.76 0.07 -9.55
C PHE A 111 -9.37 -0.68 -8.28
N SER A 112 -9.72 -1.97 -8.22
CA SER A 112 -9.37 -2.88 -7.12
C SER A 112 -8.10 -3.68 -7.42
N LYS A 113 -7.94 -4.14 -8.67
CA LYS A 113 -6.81 -4.98 -9.10
C LYS A 113 -5.57 -4.14 -9.38
N PHE A 114 -4.40 -4.69 -9.06
CA PHE A 114 -3.12 -3.99 -9.24
C PHE A 114 -2.80 -3.73 -10.72
N ILE A 115 -3.15 -4.65 -11.61
CA ILE A 115 -2.99 -4.48 -13.07
C ILE A 115 -3.72 -3.23 -13.59
N ASP A 116 -4.94 -2.97 -13.10
CA ASP A 116 -5.76 -1.85 -13.57
C ASP A 116 -5.27 -0.54 -12.94
N LYS A 117 -4.81 -0.61 -11.67
CA LYS A 117 -4.16 0.51 -10.98
C LYS A 117 -2.88 0.91 -11.70
N ASP A 118 -2.03 -0.04 -12.04
CA ASP A 118 -0.78 0.19 -12.76
C ASP A 118 -1.02 0.84 -14.12
N LYS A 119 -1.94 0.28 -14.90
CA LYS A 119 -2.36 0.84 -16.18
C LYS A 119 -2.80 2.30 -16.06
N ILE A 120 -3.73 2.62 -15.14
CA ILE A 120 -4.23 3.99 -15.01
C ILE A 120 -3.17 4.96 -14.49
N LEU A 121 -2.27 4.50 -13.62
CA LEU A 121 -1.15 5.31 -13.14
C LEU A 121 -0.17 5.62 -14.26
N HIS A 122 0.14 4.65 -15.12
CA HIS A 122 0.94 4.88 -16.32
C HIS A 122 0.29 5.90 -17.26
N GLU A 123 -1.02 5.80 -17.49
CA GLU A 123 -1.75 6.70 -18.39
C GLU A 123 -1.90 8.13 -17.86
N GLN A 124 -2.13 8.32 -16.55
CA GLN A 124 -2.55 9.61 -15.99
C GLN A 124 -1.53 10.26 -15.06
N PHE A 125 -0.74 9.47 -14.33
CA PHE A 125 0.15 9.98 -13.29
C PHE A 125 1.61 10.00 -13.71
N VAL A 126 2.08 8.93 -14.34
CA VAL A 126 3.47 8.72 -14.78
C VAL A 126 3.71 9.27 -16.19
N LYS A 127 2.66 9.68 -16.89
CA LYS A 127 2.70 10.12 -18.30
C LYS A 127 3.88 11.06 -18.58
N GLY A 128 4.75 10.66 -19.52
CA GLY A 128 5.92 11.44 -19.94
C GLY A 128 7.17 11.23 -19.08
N CYS A 129 7.13 10.35 -18.08
CA CYS A 129 8.27 9.94 -17.28
C CYS A 129 8.49 8.42 -17.41
N SER A 130 9.75 7.99 -17.57
CA SER A 130 10.10 6.58 -17.41
C SER A 130 10.22 6.30 -15.91
N ALA A 131 9.25 5.58 -15.33
CA ALA A 131 9.22 5.30 -13.90
C ALA A 131 9.54 3.85 -13.58
N ASP A 132 10.36 3.66 -12.55
CA ASP A 132 10.49 2.41 -11.80
C ASP A 132 9.45 2.43 -10.67
N ILE A 133 8.40 1.63 -10.83
CA ILE A 133 7.27 1.58 -9.90
C ILE A 133 7.44 0.45 -8.90
N GLY A 134 7.45 0.80 -7.62
CA GLY A 134 7.46 -0.13 -6.50
C GLY A 134 6.14 -0.13 -5.73
N TYR A 135 5.43 -1.25 -5.75
CA TYR A 135 4.23 -1.43 -4.93
C TYR A 135 4.59 -1.95 -3.55
N LEU A 136 4.16 -1.22 -2.52
CA LEU A 136 4.37 -1.54 -1.12
C LEU A 136 3.12 -2.28 -0.62
N VAL A 137 3.25 -3.58 -0.37
CA VAL A 137 2.14 -4.47 -0.08
C VAL A 137 2.45 -5.39 1.11
N GLY A 138 1.40 -5.85 1.80
CA GLY A 138 1.53 -6.92 2.80
C GLY A 138 1.58 -8.30 2.15
N PHE A 139 2.06 -9.31 2.89
CA PHE A 139 2.24 -10.66 2.35
C PHE A 139 0.92 -11.28 1.86
N ASP A 140 -0.16 -11.16 2.63
CA ASP A 140 -1.49 -11.63 2.20
C ASP A 140 -1.98 -10.93 0.93
N THR A 141 -1.50 -9.72 0.64
CA THR A 141 -1.80 -9.04 -0.62
C THR A 141 -0.97 -9.60 -1.77
N ILE A 142 0.32 -9.90 -1.57
CA ILE A 142 1.13 -10.59 -2.58
C ILE A 142 0.49 -11.93 -2.96
N ALA A 143 0.13 -12.74 -1.97
CA ALA A 143 -0.52 -14.03 -2.22
C ALA A 143 -1.83 -13.86 -3.03
N ARG A 144 -2.63 -12.84 -2.71
CA ARG A 144 -3.87 -12.53 -3.46
C ARG A 144 -3.62 -11.97 -4.87
N ILE A 145 -2.53 -11.22 -5.07
CA ILE A 145 -2.17 -10.69 -6.39
C ILE A 145 -1.96 -11.83 -7.39
N PHE A 146 -1.40 -12.96 -6.94
CA PHE A 146 -1.15 -14.15 -7.76
C PHE A 146 -2.17 -15.28 -7.58
N ASP A 147 -3.35 -14.99 -7.01
CA ASP A 147 -4.40 -15.99 -6.82
C ASP A 147 -5.31 -16.06 -8.07
N GLU A 148 -5.32 -17.22 -8.74
CA GLU A 148 -5.97 -17.43 -10.05
C GLU A 148 -7.47 -17.14 -10.03
N LYS A 149 -8.12 -17.28 -8.87
CA LYS A 149 -9.56 -17.04 -8.74
C LYS A 149 -9.97 -15.62 -9.12
N TYR A 150 -9.05 -14.64 -9.04
CA TYR A 150 -9.31 -13.25 -9.41
C TYR A 150 -9.18 -12.97 -10.91
N TYR A 151 -8.63 -13.91 -11.70
CA TYR A 151 -8.34 -13.74 -13.12
C TYR A 151 -9.08 -14.72 -14.03
N HIS A 152 -9.66 -15.79 -13.47
CA HIS A 152 -10.46 -16.76 -14.23
C HIS A 152 -11.54 -16.07 -15.09
N PRO A 153 -11.70 -16.47 -16.38
CA PRO A 153 -11.09 -17.62 -17.06
C PRO A 153 -9.69 -17.37 -17.67
N LEU A 154 -9.14 -16.17 -17.51
CA LEU A 154 -7.82 -15.83 -18.04
C LEU A 154 -6.70 -16.42 -17.17
N LYS A 155 -5.58 -16.76 -17.78
CA LYS A 155 -4.37 -17.18 -17.06
C LYS A 155 -3.68 -15.96 -16.45
N ILE A 156 -3.12 -16.13 -15.25
CA ILE A 156 -2.34 -15.08 -14.58
C ILE A 156 -1.18 -14.63 -15.45
N SER A 157 -0.42 -15.56 -16.03
CA SER A 157 0.71 -15.29 -16.93
C SER A 157 0.35 -14.26 -17.99
N ASP A 158 -0.81 -14.43 -18.63
CA ASP A 158 -1.22 -13.63 -19.78
C ASP A 158 -1.66 -12.21 -19.35
N VAL A 159 -2.27 -12.11 -18.15
CA VAL A 159 -2.85 -10.85 -17.66
C VAL A 159 -1.82 -10.00 -16.91
N MET A 160 -0.88 -10.63 -16.22
CA MET A 160 0.06 -9.95 -15.34
C MET A 160 1.44 -9.68 -15.95
N GLU A 161 1.73 -10.18 -17.15
CA GLU A 161 3.02 -10.01 -17.82
C GLU A 161 3.45 -8.54 -17.89
N SER A 162 2.58 -7.66 -18.40
CA SER A 162 2.86 -6.23 -18.49
C SER A 162 3.17 -5.62 -17.13
N PHE A 163 2.39 -5.99 -16.10
CA PHE A 163 2.56 -5.49 -14.74
C PHE A 163 3.90 -5.93 -14.15
N MET A 164 4.23 -7.22 -14.20
CA MET A 164 5.46 -7.76 -13.61
C MET A 164 6.72 -7.38 -14.38
N SER A 165 6.61 -7.06 -15.67
CA SER A 165 7.74 -6.55 -16.47
C SER A 165 8.20 -5.15 -16.04
N GLY A 166 7.26 -4.31 -15.59
CA GLY A 166 7.51 -2.91 -15.22
C GLY A 166 7.60 -2.64 -13.72
N SER A 167 6.98 -3.48 -12.89
CA SER A 167 6.78 -3.23 -11.47
C SER A 167 7.65 -4.08 -10.55
N GLN A 168 7.85 -3.57 -9.33
CA GLN A 168 8.47 -4.28 -8.20
C GLN A 168 7.44 -4.42 -7.08
N LEU A 169 7.43 -5.55 -6.38
CA LEU A 169 6.61 -5.77 -5.18
C LEU A 169 7.53 -5.80 -3.94
N TYR A 170 7.27 -4.92 -2.98
CA TYR A 170 8.01 -4.85 -1.73
C TYR A 170 7.09 -5.19 -0.55
N CYS A 171 7.54 -6.08 0.32
CA CYS A 171 6.77 -6.57 1.45
C CYS A 171 7.67 -6.76 2.68
N LEU A 172 7.10 -6.49 3.86
CA LEU A 172 7.69 -6.87 5.13
C LEU A 172 7.00 -8.12 5.66
N ALA A 173 7.81 -9.10 6.08
CA ALA A 173 7.32 -10.30 6.73
C ALA A 173 6.64 -9.94 8.06
N ARG A 174 5.49 -10.58 8.33
CA ARG A 174 4.66 -10.36 9.53
C ARG A 174 4.59 -11.63 10.37
N GLY A 175 4.43 -11.47 11.68
CA GLY A 175 4.25 -12.61 12.58
C GLY A 175 2.84 -13.19 12.50
N ASP A 176 1.84 -12.31 12.42
CA ASP A 176 0.42 -12.66 12.30
C ASP A 176 0.00 -12.79 10.82
N CYS A 177 0.50 -13.83 10.16
CA CYS A 177 0.15 -14.20 8.77
C CYS A 177 -0.13 -15.70 8.70
N HIS A 178 -0.87 -16.12 7.68
CA HIS A 178 -1.17 -17.53 7.43
C HIS A 178 0.07 -18.40 7.18
N LEU A 179 1.20 -17.78 6.82
CA LEU A 179 2.51 -18.42 6.70
C LEU A 179 3.47 -17.93 7.79
N SER A 180 4.37 -18.80 8.21
CA SER A 180 5.48 -18.43 9.11
C SER A 180 6.35 -17.35 8.46
N ALA A 181 7.03 -16.54 9.29
CA ALA A 181 7.94 -15.52 8.78
C ALA A 181 9.04 -16.11 7.89
N GLU A 182 9.54 -17.31 8.21
CA GLU A 182 10.53 -18.03 7.40
C GLU A 182 9.98 -18.37 6.01
N SER A 183 8.77 -18.93 5.93
CA SER A 183 8.12 -19.23 4.66
C SER A 183 7.84 -17.97 3.84
N GLN A 184 7.48 -16.86 4.49
CA GLN A 184 7.30 -15.58 3.79
C GLN A 184 8.61 -15.09 3.15
N LEU A 185 9.73 -15.14 3.89
CA LEU A 185 11.04 -14.71 3.38
C LEU A 185 11.52 -15.58 2.21
N ARG A 186 11.15 -16.87 2.19
CA ARG A 186 11.46 -17.79 1.12
C ARG A 186 10.58 -17.65 -0.13
N TYR A 187 9.51 -16.87 -0.06
CA TYR A 187 8.52 -16.81 -1.13
C TYR A 187 9.12 -16.43 -2.49
N ALA A 188 9.98 -15.40 -2.53
CA ALA A 188 10.64 -14.97 -3.77
C ALA A 188 11.59 -16.03 -4.35
N SER A 189 12.41 -16.67 -3.49
CA SER A 189 13.30 -17.75 -3.92
C SER A 189 12.54 -18.99 -4.37
N ASP A 190 11.45 -19.33 -3.69
CA ASP A 190 10.59 -20.46 -4.05
C ASP A 190 9.92 -20.25 -5.43
N ILE A 191 9.55 -19.00 -5.78
CA ILE A 191 9.11 -18.64 -7.15
C ILE A 191 10.24 -18.81 -8.15
N LEU A 192 11.44 -18.28 -7.87
CA LEU A 192 12.62 -18.41 -8.76
C LEU A 192 13.01 -19.87 -9.01
N GLU A 193 12.81 -20.75 -8.03
CA GLU A 193 13.02 -22.19 -8.12
C GLU A 193 11.91 -22.92 -8.92
N GLY A 194 10.88 -22.20 -9.37
CA GLY A 194 9.80 -22.74 -10.20
C GLY A 194 8.72 -23.49 -9.41
N LYS A 195 8.67 -23.37 -8.07
CA LYS A 195 7.69 -24.11 -7.23
C LYS A 195 6.24 -23.71 -7.49
N PHE A 196 6.02 -22.57 -8.13
CA PHE A 196 4.70 -22.02 -8.45
C PHE A 196 4.38 -22.06 -9.96
N GLU A 197 5.23 -22.66 -10.80
CA GLU A 197 4.91 -22.89 -12.21
C GLU A 197 3.77 -23.93 -12.34
N PRO A 198 2.88 -23.80 -13.35
CA PRO A 198 2.88 -22.78 -14.42
C PRO A 198 2.11 -21.51 -14.05
N VAL A 199 1.60 -21.39 -12.82
CA VAL A 199 0.70 -20.30 -12.39
C VAL A 199 1.45 -18.98 -12.28
N ILE A 200 2.63 -18.99 -11.65
CA ILE A 200 3.51 -17.84 -11.49
C ILE A 200 4.81 -18.15 -12.25
N PRO A 201 5.12 -17.42 -13.34
CA PRO A 201 6.40 -17.52 -14.03
C PRO A 201 7.59 -17.30 -13.09
N ARG A 202 8.60 -18.16 -13.17
CA ARG A 202 9.72 -18.18 -12.21
C ARG A 202 10.48 -16.86 -12.17
N GLU A 203 10.62 -16.20 -13.31
CA GLU A 203 11.35 -14.94 -13.49
C GLU A 203 10.73 -13.78 -12.71
N TRP A 204 9.42 -13.85 -12.42
CA TRP A 204 8.75 -12.83 -11.63
C TRP A 204 9.22 -12.83 -10.17
N GLY A 205 9.81 -13.92 -9.68
CA GLY A 205 10.41 -13.96 -8.35
C GLY A 205 11.51 -12.91 -8.15
N ALA A 206 12.22 -12.51 -9.22
CA ALA A 206 13.24 -11.46 -9.17
C ALA A 206 12.67 -10.04 -8.92
N ARG A 207 11.35 -9.88 -9.10
CA ARG A 207 10.62 -8.62 -8.91
C ARG A 207 9.90 -8.55 -7.57
N ILE A 208 9.99 -9.60 -6.75
CA ILE A 208 9.29 -9.73 -5.48
C ILE A 208 10.31 -9.72 -4.35
N HIS A 209 10.15 -8.78 -3.43
CA HIS A 209 11.09 -8.53 -2.34
C HIS A 209 10.37 -8.67 -1.00
N VAL A 210 10.44 -9.85 -0.40
CA VAL A 210 9.96 -10.09 0.97
C VAL A 210 11.12 -9.94 1.94
N MET A 211 11.03 -8.92 2.80
CA MET A 211 12.10 -8.55 3.72
C MET A 211 11.71 -8.82 5.17
N GLN A 212 12.70 -9.07 6.01
CA GLN A 212 12.48 -9.12 7.45
C GLN A 212 12.10 -7.73 7.96
N ASN A 213 11.08 -7.68 8.82
CA ASN A 213 10.79 -6.46 9.56
C ASN A 213 11.78 -6.34 10.73
N ASP A 214 12.63 -5.30 10.68
CA ASP A 214 13.69 -5.02 11.65
C ASP A 214 13.14 -4.56 13.01
N TYR A 215 11.82 -4.30 13.10
CA TYR A 215 11.16 -3.72 14.26
C TYR A 215 10.11 -4.72 14.78
N PRO A 216 10.50 -5.62 15.71
CA PRO A 216 9.63 -6.67 16.22
C PRO A 216 8.27 -6.17 16.73
N ALA A 217 8.24 -5.02 17.41
CA ALA A 217 7.03 -4.41 17.95
C ALA A 217 5.99 -4.08 16.86
N LEU A 218 6.42 -3.80 15.62
CA LEU A 218 5.54 -3.42 14.52
C LEU A 218 5.13 -4.60 13.62
N ARG A 219 5.64 -5.82 13.85
CA ARG A 219 5.37 -6.99 13.00
C ARG A 219 3.91 -7.40 12.97
N ASN A 220 3.21 -7.19 14.09
CA ASN A 220 1.82 -7.60 14.28
C ASN A 220 0.85 -6.41 14.27
N VAL A 221 1.33 -5.20 14.00
CA VAL A 221 0.48 -4.02 13.92
C VAL A 221 -0.33 -4.07 12.63
N SER A 222 -1.66 -3.96 12.78
CA SER A 222 -2.59 -3.84 11.67
C SER A 222 -3.66 -2.80 11.97
N SER A 223 -4.24 -2.21 10.94
CA SER A 223 -5.39 -1.31 11.09
C SER A 223 -6.54 -1.97 11.86
N SER A 224 -6.77 -3.29 11.72
CA SER A 224 -7.83 -3.97 12.47
C SER A 224 -7.53 -4.06 13.96
N GLU A 225 -6.29 -4.37 14.31
CA GLU A 225 -5.85 -4.44 15.70
C GLU A 225 -5.92 -3.08 16.39
N ILE A 226 -5.50 -2.02 15.70
CA ILE A 226 -5.59 -0.64 16.21
C ILE A 226 -7.04 -0.25 16.52
N ARG A 227 -7.98 -0.61 15.63
CA ARG A 227 -9.41 -0.34 15.88
C ARG A 227 -9.95 -1.14 17.06
N ASN A 228 -9.53 -2.40 17.22
CA ASN A 228 -9.92 -3.22 18.37
C ASN A 228 -9.42 -2.61 19.69
N LYS A 229 -8.14 -2.23 19.75
CA LYS A 229 -7.55 -1.53 20.90
C LYS A 229 -8.28 -0.23 21.24
N LEU A 230 -8.62 0.58 20.23
CA LEU A 230 -9.37 1.82 20.45
C LEU A 230 -10.75 1.55 21.04
N LYS A 231 -11.48 0.56 20.50
CA LYS A 231 -12.81 0.15 21.01
C LYS A 231 -12.75 -0.39 22.44
N ASN A 232 -11.66 -1.08 22.78
CA ASN A 232 -11.45 -1.65 24.12
C ASN A 232 -10.82 -0.65 25.11
N GLY A 233 -10.65 0.62 24.73
CA GLY A 233 -10.07 1.65 25.61
C GLY A 233 -8.57 1.51 25.86
N GLN A 234 -7.87 0.65 25.11
CA GLN A 234 -6.41 0.45 25.19
C GLN A 234 -5.67 1.53 24.42
N VAL A 235 -5.97 2.79 24.73
CA VAL A 235 -5.53 3.95 23.96
C VAL A 235 -4.02 4.18 24.08
N GLU A 236 -3.47 4.09 25.30
CA GLU A 236 -2.06 4.42 25.56
C GLU A 236 -1.07 3.55 24.76
N SER A 237 -1.40 2.27 24.53
CA SER A 237 -0.53 1.37 23.74
C SER A 237 -0.45 1.75 22.25
N LEU A 238 -1.37 2.58 21.75
CA LEU A 238 -1.38 3.02 20.35
C LEU A 238 -0.28 4.04 20.04
N LYS A 239 0.33 4.68 21.05
CA LYS A 239 1.43 5.66 20.85
C LYS A 239 2.64 5.06 20.14
N ASP A 240 2.90 3.77 20.37
CA ASP A 240 4.01 3.04 19.75
C ASP A 240 3.64 2.41 18.40
N GLU A 241 2.38 2.52 17.97
CA GLU A 241 1.84 1.90 16.75
C GLU A 241 1.39 2.93 15.72
N LEU A 242 1.17 4.18 16.13
CA LEU A 242 0.66 5.26 15.30
C LEU A 242 1.64 6.45 15.25
N PRO A 243 1.74 7.12 14.09
CA PRO A 243 2.26 8.49 14.07
C PRO A 243 1.45 9.38 15.03
N LEU A 244 2.11 10.29 15.75
CA LEU A 244 1.46 11.16 16.73
C LEU A 244 0.28 11.94 16.15
N CYS A 245 0.41 12.46 14.93
CA CYS A 245 -0.68 13.17 14.24
C CYS A 245 -1.92 12.30 13.99
N ILE A 246 -1.74 10.99 13.76
CA ILE A 246 -2.84 10.05 13.61
C ILE A 246 -3.41 9.69 14.97
N TYR A 247 -2.54 9.42 15.96
CA TYR A 247 -2.96 9.18 17.34
C TYR A 247 -3.87 10.31 17.84
N ASP A 248 -3.43 11.56 17.77
CA ASP A 248 -4.19 12.73 18.22
C ASP A 248 -5.51 12.87 17.46
N TYR A 249 -5.51 12.62 16.14
CA TYR A 249 -6.73 12.64 15.35
C TYR A 249 -7.74 11.59 15.83
N LEU A 250 -7.30 10.36 16.14
CA LEU A 250 -8.17 9.30 16.65
C LEU A 250 -8.70 9.61 18.05
N ILE A 251 -7.89 10.17 18.94
CA ILE A 251 -8.31 10.47 20.32
C ILE A 251 -9.37 11.57 20.35
N ASN A 252 -9.27 12.53 19.43
CA ASN A 252 -10.25 13.59 19.28
C ASN A 252 -11.51 13.16 18.52
N ASN A 253 -11.49 11.99 17.87
CA ASN A 253 -12.59 11.49 17.04
C ASN A 253 -12.90 10.01 17.33
N LYS A 254 -13.08 9.63 18.60
CA LYS A 254 -13.18 8.22 19.02
C LYS A 254 -14.30 7.41 18.35
N THR A 255 -15.36 8.07 17.88
CA THR A 255 -16.55 7.44 17.28
C THR A 255 -16.40 7.13 15.80
N ILE A 256 -15.26 7.44 15.16
CA ILE A 256 -15.10 7.24 13.70
C ILE A 256 -15.09 5.77 13.28
N PHE A 257 -14.97 4.84 14.24
CA PHE A 257 -14.96 3.41 13.98
C PHE A 257 -16.20 2.66 14.50
N ASP A 258 -17.20 3.38 15.00
CA ASP A 258 -18.49 2.83 15.39
C ASP A 258 -19.37 2.58 14.16
#